data_AF-A0AAW1WNJ9-F1
#
_entry.id   AF-A0AAW1WNJ9-F1
#
_cell.length_a   1.000
_cell.length_b   1.000
_cell.length_c   1.000
_cell.angle_alpha   90.00
_cell.angle_beta   90.00
_cell.angle_gamma   90.00
#
_symmetry.space_group_name_H-M   'P 1'
#
loop_
_entity.id
_entity.type
_entity.pdbx_description
1 polymer ?
#
loop_
_entity_poly.entity_id
_entity_poly.type
_entity_poly.pdbx_seq_one_letter_code
_entity_poly.pdbx_strand_id
1 'polypeptide(L)'
;MDVRRIVVVVEDVEAARTALKWALHNLIRFGDFITLLHVFPNSRSKNKNKSRLLRLKGFKLALSFKDICDSFPNTKVEMVVTEGDEEGKKIVAMVREIGASELVLGLHDHSFLYKLAMAQSNNIANNFMNCKVLAIKQPPSSPLKIKTSTPTPAAAATSVLDSSTNLDFSQIDVAGLRVPNVPPPKIPYKICPNPYAIIWKSRRSRRR
;
A
#
# COMPACT_ATOMS: atom_id res chain seq x y z
N MET A 1 -8.47 -27.99 9.95
CA MET A 1 -7.61 -26.81 9.68
C MET A 1 -8.34 -25.98 8.67
N ASP A 2 -8.61 -24.71 8.97
CA ASP A 2 -9.34 -23.83 8.06
C ASP A 2 -8.46 -23.49 6.86
N VAL A 3 -9.00 -23.72 5.66
CA VAL A 3 -8.32 -23.44 4.40
C VAL A 3 -8.24 -21.92 4.24
N ARG A 4 -7.03 -21.34 4.29
CA ARG A 4 -6.85 -19.90 4.08
C ARG A 4 -6.71 -19.59 2.60
N ARG A 5 -7.30 -18.47 2.21
CA ARG A 5 -7.19 -17.91 0.86
C ARG A 5 -6.34 -16.65 0.94
N ILE A 6 -5.17 -16.70 0.32
CA ILE A 6 -4.19 -15.64 0.32
C ILE A 6 -4.17 -15.06 -1.09
N VAL A 7 -4.48 -13.78 -1.22
CA VAL A 7 -4.39 -13.07 -2.51
C VAL A 7 -3.08 -12.30 -2.55
N VAL A 8 -2.32 -12.45 -3.63
CA VAL A 8 -1.10 -11.67 -3.87
C VAL A 8 -1.32 -10.78 -5.08
N VAL A 9 -1.11 -9.47 -4.92
CA VAL A 9 -1.21 -8.51 -6.02
C VAL A 9 0.03 -8.57 -6.88
N VAL A 10 -0.20 -8.74 -8.17
CA VAL A 10 0.83 -8.97 -9.18
C VAL A 10 1.01 -7.71 -10.01
N GLU A 11 2.17 -7.08 -9.88
CA GLU A 11 2.57 -5.87 -10.62
C GLU A 11 3.94 -6.09 -11.28
N ASP A 12 4.25 -5.31 -12.33
CA ASP A 12 5.53 -5.40 -13.06
C ASP A 12 6.63 -4.59 -12.34
N VAL A 13 6.83 -4.90 -11.05
CA VAL A 13 7.76 -4.21 -10.16
C VAL A 13 8.44 -5.24 -9.27
N GLU A 14 9.73 -5.06 -8.99
CA GLU A 14 10.51 -6.01 -8.17
C GLU A 14 10.00 -6.09 -6.71
N ALA A 15 9.38 -5.01 -6.21
CA ALA A 15 8.69 -5.01 -4.93
C ALA A 15 7.58 -6.06 -4.85
N ALA A 16 6.83 -6.27 -5.94
CA ALA A 16 5.77 -7.29 -5.98
C ALA A 16 6.34 -8.71 -5.98
N ARG A 17 7.47 -8.94 -6.65
CA ARG A 17 8.18 -10.23 -6.61
C ARG A 17 8.75 -10.53 -5.23
N THR A 18 9.31 -9.52 -4.59
CA THR A 18 9.81 -9.59 -3.21
C THR A 18 8.67 -9.92 -2.25
N ALA A 19 7.51 -9.29 -2.44
CA ALA A 19 6.31 -9.55 -1.66
C ALA A 19 5.84 -11.00 -1.80
N LEU A 20 5.80 -11.54 -3.02
CA LEU A 20 5.44 -12.93 -3.27
C LEU A 20 6.41 -13.91 -2.59
N LYS A 21 7.73 -13.70 -2.75
CA LYS A 21 8.75 -14.55 -2.11
C LYS A 21 8.59 -14.54 -0.59
N TRP A 22 8.39 -13.38 0.00
CA TRP A 22 8.16 -13.29 1.44
C TRP A 22 6.89 -14.02 1.86
N ALA A 23 5.78 -13.87 1.13
CA ALA A 23 4.55 -14.58 1.43
C ALA A 23 4.76 -16.09 1.41
N LEU A 24 5.46 -16.60 0.38
CA LEU A 24 5.79 -18.02 0.23
C LEU A 24 6.58 -18.58 1.41
N HIS A 25 7.52 -17.80 1.96
CA HIS A 25 8.34 -18.24 3.10
C HIS A 25 7.65 -18.09 4.47
N ASN A 26 6.73 -17.13 4.64
CA ASN A 26 6.24 -16.74 5.98
C ASN A 26 4.77 -17.05 6.24
N LEU A 27 3.93 -16.96 5.21
CA LEU A 27 2.47 -17.08 5.39
C LEU A 27 1.96 -18.48 5.06
N ILE A 28 2.55 -19.09 4.05
CA ILE A 28 1.97 -20.26 3.39
C ILE A 28 2.25 -21.53 4.18
N ARG A 29 1.17 -22.27 4.42
CA ARG A 29 1.17 -23.59 5.03
C ARG A 29 0.55 -24.61 4.09
N PHE A 30 0.72 -25.88 4.42
CA PHE A 30 0.06 -26.95 3.69
C PHE A 30 -1.46 -26.77 3.72
N GLY A 31 -2.08 -26.77 2.53
CA GLY A 31 -3.53 -26.63 2.37
C GLY A 31 -4.00 -25.18 2.08
N ASP A 32 -3.13 -24.18 2.16
CA ASP A 32 -3.48 -22.81 1.79
C ASP A 32 -3.60 -22.66 0.25
N PHE A 33 -4.45 -21.73 -0.18
CA PHE A 33 -4.62 -21.36 -1.58
C PHE A 33 -4.05 -19.96 -1.83
N ILE A 34 -3.19 -19.85 -2.84
CA ILE A 34 -2.64 -18.58 -3.31
C ILE A 34 -3.37 -18.18 -4.58
N THR A 35 -3.93 -16.97 -4.62
CA THR A 35 -4.45 -16.38 -5.85
C THR A 35 -3.57 -15.21 -6.27
N LEU A 36 -2.90 -15.37 -7.40
CA LEU A 36 -2.11 -14.34 -8.07
C LEU A 36 -3.05 -13.42 -8.86
N LEU A 37 -3.29 -12.22 -8.34
CA LEU A 37 -4.24 -11.26 -8.90
C LEU A 37 -3.51 -10.14 -9.64
N HIS A 38 -3.69 -10.08 -10.96
CA HIS A 38 -3.26 -8.95 -11.78
C HIS A 38 -4.47 -8.15 -12.27
N VAL A 39 -4.46 -6.84 -12.04
CA VAL A 39 -5.47 -5.91 -12.56
C VAL A 39 -4.83 -5.00 -13.59
N PHE A 40 -5.30 -5.08 -14.83
CA PHE A 40 -4.86 -4.19 -15.89
C PHE A 40 -5.86 -3.03 -16.06
N PRO A 41 -5.38 -1.83 -16.46
CA PRO A 41 -6.23 -0.65 -16.53
C PRO A 41 -7.29 -0.81 -17.62
N ASN A 42 -8.51 -0.38 -17.30
CA ASN A 42 -9.58 -0.25 -18.28
C ASN A 42 -9.21 0.80 -19.33
N SER A 43 -9.18 0.40 -20.61
CA SER A 43 -8.90 1.32 -21.70
C SER A 43 -10.13 2.19 -21.97
N ARG A 44 -10.02 3.52 -21.72
CA ARG A 44 -11.07 4.50 -22.10
C ARG A 44 -11.46 4.44 -23.58
N SER A 45 -10.55 3.95 -24.43
CA SER A 45 -10.84 3.65 -25.84
C SER A 45 -11.47 2.26 -25.97
N LYS A 46 -12.60 2.15 -26.67
CA LYS A 46 -13.30 0.88 -27.01
C LYS A 46 -12.50 -0.04 -27.96
N ASN A 47 -11.20 0.17 -28.12
CA ASN A 47 -10.36 -0.67 -28.97
C ASN A 47 -10.11 -2.04 -28.34
N LYS A 48 -10.86 -3.04 -28.82
CA LYS A 48 -10.78 -4.44 -28.38
C LYS A 48 -9.38 -5.05 -28.54
N ASN A 49 -8.58 -4.58 -29.50
CA ASN A 49 -7.23 -5.11 -29.69
C ASN A 49 -6.29 -4.64 -28.58
N LYS A 50 -6.45 -3.39 -28.11
CA LYS A 50 -5.67 -2.85 -27.00
C LYS A 50 -5.97 -3.58 -25.70
N SER A 51 -7.25 -3.84 -25.39
CA SER A 51 -7.64 -4.59 -24.18
C SER A 51 -7.14 -6.03 -24.20
N ARG A 52 -7.23 -6.72 -25.35
CA ARG A 52 -6.64 -8.06 -25.54
C ARG A 52 -5.14 -8.07 -25.27
N LEU A 53 -4.41 -7.10 -25.79
CA LEU A 53 -2.97 -6.98 -25.59
C LEU A 53 -2.62 -6.77 -24.10
N LEU A 54 -3.36 -5.92 -23.39
CA LEU A 54 -3.17 -5.72 -21.95
C LEU A 54 -3.45 -7.00 -21.15
N ARG A 55 -4.52 -7.72 -21.48
CA ARG A 55 -4.84 -9.01 -20.86
C ARG A 55 -3.75 -10.06 -21.09
N LEU A 56 -3.22 -10.14 -22.32
CA LEU A 56 -2.11 -11.05 -22.65
C LEU A 56 -0.83 -10.68 -21.87
N LYS A 57 -0.51 -9.38 -21.77
CA LYS A 57 0.62 -8.90 -20.96
C LYS A 57 0.45 -9.27 -19.49
N GLY A 58 -0.75 -9.02 -18.94
CA GLY A 58 -1.08 -9.38 -17.55
C GLY A 58 -1.00 -10.88 -17.29
N PHE A 59 -1.45 -11.70 -18.24
CA PHE A 59 -1.32 -13.15 -18.16
C PHE A 59 0.13 -13.62 -18.19
N LYS A 60 0.95 -13.08 -19.10
CA LYS A 60 2.39 -13.38 -19.15
C LYS A 60 3.09 -13.00 -17.84
N LEU A 61 2.72 -11.86 -17.27
CA LEU A 61 3.26 -11.39 -16.00
C LEU A 61 2.87 -12.35 -14.86
N ALA A 62 1.59 -12.68 -14.72
CA ALA A 62 1.11 -13.59 -13.70
C ALA A 62 1.73 -15.00 -13.83
N LEU A 63 2.01 -15.45 -15.06
CA LEU A 63 2.73 -16.70 -15.32
C LEU A 63 4.15 -16.65 -14.74
N SER A 64 4.88 -15.55 -14.94
CA SER A 64 6.21 -15.39 -14.33
C SER A 64 6.21 -15.40 -12.79
N PHE A 65 5.10 -14.97 -12.17
CA PHE A 65 4.92 -15.07 -10.72
C PHE A 65 4.59 -16.51 -10.30
N LYS A 66 3.79 -17.23 -11.10
CA LYS A 66 3.51 -18.65 -10.87
C LYS A 66 4.79 -19.48 -10.90
N ASP A 67 5.72 -19.20 -11.82
CA ASP A 67 7.01 -19.91 -11.90
C ASP A 67 7.81 -19.79 -10.59
N ILE A 68 7.68 -18.66 -9.87
CA ILE A 68 8.29 -18.48 -8.54
C ILE A 68 7.61 -19.38 -7.50
N CYS A 69 6.29 -19.52 -7.57
CA CYS A 69 5.53 -20.40 -6.67
C CYS A 69 5.85 -21.89 -6.92
N ASP A 70 6.16 -22.29 -8.15
CA ASP A 70 6.50 -23.68 -8.51
C ASP A 70 7.77 -24.17 -7.77
N SER A 71 8.61 -23.26 -7.27
CA SER A 71 9.75 -23.58 -6.39
C SER A 71 9.35 -24.00 -4.97
N PHE A 72 8.08 -23.83 -4.59
CA PHE A 72 7.56 -24.15 -3.25
C PHE A 72 6.62 -25.35 -3.31
N PRO A 73 7.01 -26.49 -2.72
CA PRO A 73 6.21 -27.71 -2.79
C PRO A 73 4.85 -27.54 -2.09
N ASN A 74 3.82 -28.22 -2.62
CA ASN A 74 2.49 -28.33 -2.03
C ASN A 74 1.67 -27.02 -1.95
N THR A 75 1.98 -26.02 -2.77
CA THR A 75 1.19 -24.79 -2.87
C THR A 75 0.13 -24.90 -3.96
N LYS A 76 -1.12 -24.52 -3.65
CA LYS A 76 -2.19 -24.43 -4.66
C LYS A 76 -2.24 -23.01 -5.19
N VAL A 77 -1.81 -22.83 -6.43
CA VAL A 77 -1.70 -21.50 -7.07
C VAL A 77 -2.79 -21.34 -8.14
N GLU A 78 -3.53 -20.24 -8.06
CA GLU A 78 -4.49 -19.81 -9.07
C GLU A 78 -4.05 -18.46 -9.63
N MET A 79 -4.23 -18.25 -10.94
CA MET A 79 -3.92 -16.98 -11.61
C MET A 79 -5.22 -16.31 -12.05
N VAL A 80 -5.43 -15.06 -11.63
CA VAL A 80 -6.60 -14.27 -11.98
C VAL A 80 -6.14 -12.95 -12.61
N VAL A 81 -6.52 -12.75 -13.87
CA VAL A 81 -6.20 -11.55 -14.65
C VAL A 81 -7.48 -10.85 -15.03
N THR A 82 -7.70 -9.66 -14.49
CA THR A 82 -8.97 -8.93 -14.65
C THR A 82 -8.76 -7.49 -15.08
N GLU A 83 -9.75 -6.95 -15.78
CA GLU A 83 -9.82 -5.53 -16.10
C GLU A 83 -10.36 -4.76 -14.90
N GLY A 84 -9.74 -3.63 -14.58
CA GLY A 84 -10.18 -2.80 -13.46
C GLY A 84 -9.72 -1.36 -13.53
N ASP A 85 -10.21 -0.61 -12.55
CA ASP A 85 -9.89 0.80 -12.38
C ASP A 85 -8.53 0.97 -11.70
N GLU A 86 -7.84 2.06 -12.03
CA GLU A 86 -6.55 2.40 -11.41
C GLU A 86 -6.67 2.73 -9.92
N GLU A 87 -7.89 2.98 -9.42
CA GLU A 87 -8.20 3.34 -8.04
C GLU A 87 -8.25 2.13 -7.07
N GLY A 88 -8.01 0.90 -7.55
CA GLY A 88 -7.95 -0.30 -6.69
C GLY A 88 -9.30 -0.86 -6.25
N LYS A 89 -10.43 -0.25 -6.64
CA LYS A 89 -11.79 -0.75 -6.35
C LYS A 89 -12.03 -2.17 -6.84
N LYS A 90 -11.49 -2.51 -8.02
CA LYS A 90 -11.61 -3.86 -8.58
C LYS A 90 -10.87 -4.89 -7.73
N ILE A 91 -9.70 -4.54 -7.19
CA ILE A 91 -8.90 -5.42 -6.32
C ILE A 91 -9.70 -5.74 -5.06
N VAL A 92 -10.24 -4.71 -4.39
CA VAL A 92 -11.12 -4.87 -3.22
C VAL A 92 -12.28 -5.81 -3.51
N ALA A 93 -12.99 -5.61 -4.63
CA ALA A 93 -14.12 -6.44 -5.00
C ALA A 93 -13.72 -7.91 -5.22
N MET A 94 -12.62 -8.16 -5.92
CA MET A 94 -12.10 -9.51 -6.16
C MET A 94 -11.66 -10.19 -4.87
N VAL A 95 -10.97 -9.48 -3.98
CA VAL A 95 -10.53 -9.99 -2.67
C VAL A 95 -11.73 -10.42 -1.82
N ARG A 96 -12.82 -9.65 -1.85
CA ARG A 96 -14.07 -9.99 -1.16
C ARG A 96 -14.77 -11.19 -1.80
N GLU A 97 -14.82 -11.27 -3.12
CA GLU A 97 -15.44 -12.37 -3.87
C GLU A 97 -14.69 -13.70 -3.65
N ILE A 98 -13.35 -13.64 -3.65
CA ILE A 98 -12.49 -14.77 -3.32
C ILE A 98 -12.64 -15.16 -1.84
N GLY A 99 -13.07 -14.25 -0.97
CA GLY A 99 -13.12 -14.48 0.47
C GLY A 99 -11.72 -14.65 1.06
N ALA A 100 -10.78 -13.80 0.62
CA ALA A 100 -9.40 -13.89 1.05
C ALA A 100 -9.24 -13.44 2.51
N SER A 101 -8.54 -14.25 3.31
CA SER A 101 -8.20 -13.89 4.68
C SER A 101 -7.00 -12.93 4.75
N GLU A 102 -6.13 -12.99 3.74
CA GLU A 102 -4.90 -12.19 3.68
C GLU A 102 -4.69 -11.66 2.24
N LEU A 103 -4.33 -10.38 2.13
CA LEU A 103 -3.97 -9.69 0.89
C LEU A 103 -2.54 -9.21 1.00
N VAL A 104 -1.67 -9.69 0.12
CA VAL A 104 -0.25 -9.33 0.08
C VAL A 104 0.05 -8.49 -1.15
N LEU A 105 0.87 -7.45 -1.00
CA LEU A 105 1.31 -6.61 -2.10
C LEU A 105 2.72 -6.06 -1.88
N GLY A 106 3.38 -5.67 -2.97
CA GLY A 106 4.62 -4.92 -2.92
C GLY A 106 4.35 -3.43 -2.65
N LEU A 107 5.02 -2.87 -1.64
CA LEU A 107 4.94 -1.44 -1.35
C LEU A 107 5.95 -0.68 -2.22
N HIS A 108 5.43 0.16 -3.11
CA HIS A 108 6.19 1.09 -3.96
C HIS A 108 5.33 2.31 -4.31
N ASP A 109 5.94 3.38 -4.82
CA ASP A 109 5.32 4.72 -5.02
C ASP A 109 4.05 4.71 -5.89
N HIS A 110 3.92 3.74 -6.79
CA HIS A 110 2.78 3.58 -7.70
C HIS A 110 1.88 2.39 -7.36
N SER A 111 2.06 1.78 -6.19
CA SER A 111 1.26 0.63 -5.75
C SER A 111 -0.22 1.00 -5.64
N PHE A 112 -1.09 0.03 -5.89
CA PHE A 112 -2.53 0.26 -5.80
C PHE A 112 -2.95 0.76 -4.41
N LEU A 113 -2.21 0.44 -3.35
CA LEU A 113 -2.51 0.84 -1.98
C LEU A 113 -2.45 2.36 -1.82
N TYR A 114 -1.41 3.02 -2.38
CA TYR A 114 -1.35 4.48 -2.38
C TYR A 114 -2.46 5.09 -3.22
N LYS A 115 -2.75 4.52 -4.40
CA LYS A 115 -3.84 4.99 -5.27
C LYS A 115 -5.19 4.88 -4.57
N LEU A 116 -5.45 3.77 -3.88
CA LEU A 116 -6.66 3.53 -3.10
C LEU A 116 -6.77 4.50 -1.92
N ALA A 117 -5.66 4.78 -1.24
CA ALA A 117 -5.63 5.73 -0.13
C ALA A 117 -5.88 7.18 -0.55
N MET A 118 -5.42 7.57 -1.75
CA MET A 118 -5.65 8.91 -2.30
C MET A 118 -7.05 9.06 -2.93
N ALA A 119 -7.58 7.98 -3.52
CA ALA A 119 -8.89 8.01 -4.20
C ALA A 119 -10.08 7.97 -3.23
N GLN A 120 -9.89 7.50 -1.99
CA GLN A 120 -10.98 7.34 -1.03
C GLN A 120 -10.88 8.28 0.17
N SER A 121 -11.77 9.26 0.21
CA SER A 121 -12.18 9.90 1.45
C SER A 121 -12.95 8.91 2.33
N ASN A 122 -12.29 8.49 3.42
CA ASN A 122 -12.88 8.05 4.70
C ASN A 122 -13.09 6.56 5.03
N ASN A 123 -12.90 5.55 4.17
CA ASN A 123 -13.18 4.15 4.59
C ASN A 123 -12.42 3.01 3.88
N ILE A 124 -11.08 3.05 3.85
CA ILE A 124 -10.26 1.91 3.37
C ILE A 124 -10.47 0.67 4.25
N ALA A 125 -10.70 0.85 5.56
CA ALA A 125 -10.94 -0.25 6.52
C ALA A 125 -12.22 -1.05 6.22
N ASN A 126 -13.30 -0.37 5.79
CA ASN A 126 -14.54 -1.06 5.42
C ASN A 126 -14.41 -1.88 4.15
N ASN A 127 -13.46 -1.54 3.26
CA ASN A 127 -13.28 -2.26 2.01
C ASN A 127 -12.71 -3.66 2.21
N PHE A 128 -11.91 -3.85 3.26
CA PHE A 128 -11.22 -5.12 3.56
C PHE A 128 -11.73 -5.75 4.86
N MET A 129 -13.01 -5.57 5.23
CA MET A 129 -13.56 -6.23 6.40
C MET A 129 -13.28 -7.74 6.35
N ASN A 130 -12.62 -8.26 7.38
CA ASN A 130 -12.15 -9.65 7.53
C ASN A 130 -10.93 -10.07 6.68
N CYS A 131 -10.23 -9.14 6.03
CA CYS A 131 -9.01 -9.41 5.26
C CYS A 131 -7.82 -8.60 5.83
N LYS A 132 -6.73 -9.28 6.19
CA LYS A 132 -5.48 -8.64 6.63
C LYS A 132 -4.68 -8.19 5.42
N VAL A 133 -4.32 -6.91 5.34
CA VAL A 133 -3.52 -6.36 4.25
C VAL A 133 -2.05 -6.25 4.66
N LEU A 134 -1.15 -6.84 3.89
CA LEU A 134 0.29 -6.89 4.13
C LEU A 134 1.02 -6.20 2.98
N ALA A 135 1.64 -5.06 3.27
CA ALA A 135 2.39 -4.27 2.31
C ALA A 135 3.89 -4.45 2.55
N ILE A 136 4.57 -5.07 1.59
CA ILE A 136 5.96 -5.51 1.75
C ILE A 136 6.87 -4.55 1.02
N LYS A 137 7.69 -3.84 1.78
CA LYS A 137 8.68 -2.91 1.24
C LYS A 137 9.89 -3.69 0.75
N GLN A 138 10.33 -3.38 -0.47
CA GLN A 138 11.59 -3.90 -0.98
C GLN A 138 12.75 -3.24 -0.22
N PRO A 139 13.75 -4.00 0.26
CA PRO A 139 14.95 -3.41 0.85
C PRO A 139 15.67 -2.57 -0.20
N PRO A 140 16.25 -1.42 0.17
CA PRO A 140 16.97 -0.58 -0.77
C PRO A 140 18.12 -1.39 -1.38
N SER A 141 18.23 -1.40 -2.70
CA SER A 141 19.32 -2.06 -3.42
C SER A 141 20.64 -1.33 -3.14
N SER A 142 21.32 -1.70 -2.05
CA SER A 142 22.63 -1.21 -1.57
C SER A 142 22.72 0.28 -1.15
N PRO A 143 23.63 0.63 -0.21
CA PRO A 143 23.60 1.93 0.48
C PRO A 143 24.39 2.98 -0.31
N LEU A 144 23.70 3.90 -0.97
CA LEU A 144 24.33 5.09 -1.54
C LEU A 144 23.87 6.35 -0.81
N LYS A 145 24.83 6.83 0.00
CA LYS A 145 25.03 8.20 0.51
C LYS A 145 24.04 8.69 1.57
N ILE A 146 24.39 8.30 2.80
CA ILE A 146 24.41 9.21 3.96
C ILE A 146 24.79 10.61 3.47
N LYS A 147 23.84 11.55 3.54
CA LYS A 147 24.19 12.97 3.55
C LYS A 147 24.98 13.19 4.84
N THR A 148 26.25 13.48 4.64
CA THR A 148 27.24 13.89 5.63
C THR A 148 26.69 14.98 6.56
N SER A 149 26.56 14.64 7.84
CA SER A 149 26.91 15.54 8.94
C SER A 149 27.76 14.73 9.93
N THR A 150 28.97 15.24 10.13
CA THR A 150 30.20 14.70 10.72
C THR A 150 30.05 14.19 12.19
N PRO A 151 31.05 13.43 12.72
CA PRO A 151 30.88 12.34 13.67
C PRO A 151 31.28 12.67 15.13
N THR A 152 30.95 11.78 16.06
CA THR A 152 31.85 11.46 17.20
C THR A 152 31.57 10.05 17.76
N PRO A 153 32.59 9.33 18.29
CA PRO A 153 32.61 7.87 18.39
C PRO A 153 32.57 7.35 19.83
N ALA A 154 32.05 6.13 20.06
CA ALA A 154 32.62 5.18 21.03
C ALA A 154 31.90 3.81 21.03
N ALA A 155 32.73 2.78 21.08
CA ALA A 155 32.50 1.46 21.68
C ALA A 155 31.62 0.43 20.96
N ALA A 156 32.30 -0.35 20.11
CA ALA A 156 32.41 -1.81 20.15
C ALA A 156 31.17 -2.66 20.48
N ALA A 157 30.71 -3.44 19.49
CA ALA A 157 30.53 -4.89 19.67
C ALA A 157 30.39 -5.61 18.32
N THR A 158 31.18 -6.66 18.19
CA THR A 158 31.14 -7.80 17.28
C THR A 158 29.73 -8.26 16.91
N SER A 159 29.49 -8.57 15.63
CA SER A 159 28.53 -9.62 15.20
C SER A 159 28.91 -10.02 13.77
N VAL A 160 29.57 -11.16 13.59
CA VAL A 160 28.94 -12.48 13.42
C VAL A 160 28.02 -12.47 12.19
N LEU A 161 28.51 -13.16 11.17
CA LEU A 161 27.78 -13.58 9.98
C LEU A 161 26.52 -14.33 10.39
N ASP A 162 25.32 -13.84 10.03
CA ASP A 162 24.14 -14.69 9.85
C ASP A 162 23.08 -14.05 8.92
N SER A 163 22.92 -14.70 7.78
CA SER A 163 21.69 -15.00 7.03
C SER A 163 20.37 -14.28 7.35
N SER A 164 19.86 -13.61 6.31
CA SER A 164 18.46 -13.63 5.83
C SER A 164 17.34 -12.95 6.63
N THR A 165 16.53 -12.14 5.92
CA THR A 165 15.13 -11.73 6.22
C THR A 165 14.84 -10.57 7.18
N ASN A 166 15.73 -9.59 7.35
CA ASN A 166 15.31 -8.28 7.86
C ASN A 166 14.62 -7.47 6.74
N LEU A 167 13.37 -7.82 6.45
CA LEU A 167 12.47 -6.94 5.68
C LEU A 167 11.81 -5.99 6.67
N ASP A 168 11.99 -4.69 6.45
CA ASP A 168 11.36 -3.65 7.26
C ASP A 168 9.86 -3.64 6.95
N PHE A 169 9.05 -4.17 7.87
CA PHE A 169 7.62 -4.37 7.67
C PHE A 169 6.83 -3.12 8.01
N SER A 170 5.99 -2.67 7.07
CA SER A 170 4.80 -1.90 7.41
C SER A 170 3.61 -2.85 7.37
N GLN A 171 3.31 -3.49 8.51
CA GLN A 171 1.97 -4.02 8.70
C GLN A 171 1.04 -2.82 8.79
N ILE A 172 0.43 -2.47 7.66
CA ILE A 172 -0.57 -1.42 7.64
C ILE A 172 -1.84 -2.06 8.21
N ASP A 173 -2.00 -1.97 9.53
CA ASP A 173 -3.28 -2.25 10.14
C ASP A 173 -4.26 -1.17 9.64
N VAL A 174 -5.10 -1.56 8.68
CA VAL A 174 -6.01 -0.65 7.99
C VAL A 174 -7.04 -0.07 8.97
N ALA A 175 -7.27 -0.71 10.13
CA ALA A 175 -8.07 -0.16 11.22
C ALA A 175 -7.45 1.10 11.85
N GLY A 176 -6.13 1.29 11.72
CA GLY A 176 -5.34 2.38 12.31
C GLY A 176 -4.91 3.49 11.35
N LEU A 177 -5.28 3.44 10.06
CA LEU A 177 -5.01 4.51 9.09
C LEU A 177 -5.90 5.74 9.31
N ARG A 178 -5.84 6.34 10.51
CA ARG A 178 -6.19 7.75 10.66
C ARG A 178 -5.03 8.56 10.11
N VAL A 179 -5.28 9.28 9.02
CA VAL A 179 -4.43 10.39 8.57
C VAL A 179 -4.10 11.23 9.81
N PRO A 180 -2.81 11.53 10.11
CA PRO A 180 -2.49 12.48 11.16
C PRO A 180 -3.32 13.73 10.90
N ASN A 181 -4.10 14.17 11.88
CA ASN A 181 -4.97 15.32 11.74
C ASN A 181 -4.08 16.54 11.43
N VAL A 182 -3.88 16.84 10.15
CA VAL A 182 -3.15 18.03 9.72
C VAL A 182 -4.05 19.18 10.11
N PRO A 183 -3.69 20.00 11.12
CA PRO A 183 -4.50 21.15 11.43
C PRO A 183 -4.59 22.00 10.17
N PRO A 184 -5.77 22.53 9.80
CA PRO A 184 -5.89 23.37 8.63
C PRO A 184 -4.87 24.51 8.73
N PRO A 185 -4.24 24.91 7.61
CA PRO A 185 -3.29 26.02 7.65
C PRO A 185 -4.01 27.22 8.28
N LYS A 186 -3.41 27.76 9.35
CA LYS A 186 -3.95 28.95 10.03
C LYS A 186 -4.10 30.03 8.98
N ILE A 187 -5.34 30.40 8.68
CA ILE A 187 -5.64 31.55 7.83
C ILE A 187 -4.95 32.74 8.50
N PRO A 188 -3.99 33.42 7.85
CA PRO A 188 -3.43 34.64 8.41
C PRO A 188 -4.60 35.63 8.52
N TYR A 189 -4.92 36.01 9.75
CA TYR A 189 -5.88 37.08 10.01
C TYR A 189 -5.43 38.29 9.18
N LYS A 190 -6.31 38.74 8.28
CA LYS A 190 -6.13 40.06 7.66
C LYS A 190 -6.23 41.05 8.82
N ILE A 191 -5.07 41.52 9.28
CA ILE A 191 -4.99 42.70 10.13
C ILE A 191 -5.80 43.77 9.41
N CYS A 192 -6.88 44.23 10.05
CA CYS A 192 -7.74 45.27 9.52
C CYS A 192 -6.83 46.43 9.07
N PRO A 193 -6.85 46.84 7.79
CA PRO A 193 -5.90 47.82 7.26
C PRO A 193 -6.16 49.25 7.74
N ASN A 194 -7.09 49.45 8.70
CA ASN A 194 -7.46 50.78 9.17
C ASN A 194 -7.38 50.86 10.70
N PRO A 195 -6.44 51.64 11.27
CA PRO A 195 -6.25 51.77 12.72
C PRO A 195 -7.41 52.51 13.44
N TYR A 196 -8.39 53.05 12.71
CA TYR A 196 -9.51 53.80 13.29
C TYR A 196 -10.82 53.01 13.45
N ALA A 197 -10.85 51.72 13.09
CA ALA A 197 -12.09 50.91 13.13
C ALA A 197 -12.48 50.39 14.53
N ILE A 198 -11.62 50.56 15.55
CA ILE A 198 -11.93 50.13 16.92
C ILE A 198 -12.67 51.27 17.64
N ILE A 199 -13.98 51.34 17.43
CA ILE A 199 -14.85 52.32 18.12
C ILE A 199 -15.03 51.86 19.58
N TRP A 200 -14.20 52.38 20.48
CA TRP A 200 -14.43 52.25 21.92
C TRP A 200 -15.62 53.14 22.31
N LYS A 201 -16.79 52.53 22.53
CA LYS A 201 -17.92 53.23 23.15
C LYS A 201 -17.64 53.39 24.65
N SER A 202 -17.15 54.55 25.07
CA SER A 202 -17.09 54.90 26.49
C SER A 202 -18.51 55.21 26.99
N ARG A 203 -18.95 54.48 28.02
CA ARG A 203 -20.19 54.74 28.75
C ARG A 203 -20.09 56.10 29.45
N ARG A 204 -21.00 57.02 29.14
CA ARG A 204 -21.18 58.29 29.89
C ARG A 204 -21.53 57.99 31.34
N SER A 205 -20.68 58.42 32.27
CA SER A 205 -21.03 58.52 33.69
C SER A 205 -21.96 59.73 33.89
N ARG A 206 -23.19 59.47 34.34
CA ARG A 206 -24.17 60.47 34.79
C ARG A 206 -23.95 60.74 36.27
N ARG A 207 -23.86 62.02 36.64
CA ARG A 207 -24.35 62.71 37.88
C ARG A 207 -23.49 63.96 38.08
N ARG A 208 -24.00 65.12 38.52
CA ARG A 208 -25.24 65.46 39.21
C ARG A 208 -25.62 66.89 38.83
#